data_AF-A0A4U8YPR0-F1
#
_entry.id   AF-A0A4U8YPR0-F1
#
_cell.length_a   1.000
_cell.length_b   1.000
_cell.length_c   1.000
_cell.angle_alpha   90.00
_cell.angle_beta   90.00
_cell.angle_gamma   90.00
#
_symmetry.space_group_name_H-M   'P 1'
#
loop_
_entity.id
_entity.type
_entity.pdbx_description
1 polymer ?
#
loop_
_entity_poly.entity_id
_entity_poly.type
_entity_poly.pdbx_seq_one_letter_code
_entity_poly.pdbx_strand_id
1 'polypeptide(L)'
;MIVAADCGECVLNARPPMRWPGRVPAFFTRIIMTTDHEIHSMKRFEELFAELKKKVAAGDPDSGTVKELHAGKHAIGKKVIEEAGEVWMAAEYEGKEKTAEEISQLLYHLQVMMIACDLELEDVYKYL
;
A
#
# COMPACT_ATOMS: atom_id res chain seq x y z
N MET A 1 -29.92 3.38 -4.78
CA MET A 1 -30.37 2.91 -3.46
C MET A 1 -29.32 1.94 -2.96
N ILE A 2 -28.41 2.45 -2.12
CA ILE A 2 -27.35 1.67 -1.48
C ILE A 2 -28.03 0.90 -0.36
N VAL A 3 -27.97 -0.43 -0.39
CA VAL A 3 -28.32 -1.25 0.77
C VAL A 3 -27.01 -1.82 1.29
N ALA A 4 -26.57 -1.26 2.41
CA ALA A 4 -25.56 -1.85 3.27
C ALA A 4 -26.11 -3.18 3.81
N ALA A 5 -25.31 -4.24 3.72
CA ALA A 5 -25.55 -5.48 4.43
C ALA A 5 -24.47 -5.62 5.51
N ASP A 6 -24.89 -5.27 6.72
CA ASP A 6 -24.47 -5.70 8.05
C ASP A 6 -23.06 -6.26 8.27
N CYS A 7 -22.29 -5.48 9.04
CA CYS A 7 -21.29 -5.96 9.99
C CYS A 7 -21.97 -6.89 11.02
N GLY A 8 -21.66 -8.18 10.95
CA GLY A 8 -21.95 -9.14 12.01
C GLY A 8 -20.90 -10.23 12.00
N GLU A 9 -20.17 -10.35 13.12
CA GLU A 9 -19.35 -11.51 13.49
C GLU A 9 -18.03 -11.74 12.72
N CYS A 10 -17.01 -10.94 13.07
CA CYS A 10 -15.62 -11.41 13.03
C CYS A 10 -15.40 -12.46 14.14
N VAL A 11 -15.98 -13.64 13.99
CA VAL A 11 -15.65 -14.80 14.82
C VAL A 11 -14.38 -15.42 14.27
N LEU A 12 -13.26 -15.16 14.95
CA LEU A 12 -11.99 -15.86 14.78
C LEU A 12 -12.17 -17.34 15.20
N ASN A 13 -12.78 -18.15 14.34
CA ASN A 13 -12.81 -19.60 14.50
C ASN A 13 -11.86 -20.23 13.49
N ALA A 14 -10.80 -20.84 14.00
CA ALA A 14 -9.75 -21.53 13.25
C ALA A 14 -10.34 -22.59 12.29
N ARG A 15 -10.10 -22.40 11.00
CA ARG A 15 -10.25 -23.39 9.91
C ARG A 15 -9.02 -23.26 8.95
N PRO A 16 -8.66 -24.33 8.22
CA PRO A 16 -7.29 -24.77 7.89
C PRO A 16 -6.55 -23.85 6.90
N PRO A 17 -5.22 -24.02 6.66
CA PRO A 17 -4.43 -23.01 5.97
C PRO A 17 -5.03 -22.75 4.59
N MET A 18 -5.34 -21.49 4.34
CA MET A 18 -5.91 -21.01 3.09
C MET A 18 -4.91 -21.33 1.97
N ARG A 19 -5.08 -22.48 1.32
CA ARG A 19 -4.34 -22.88 0.14
C ARG A 19 -4.96 -22.16 -1.04
N TRP A 20 -4.41 -21.00 -1.38
CA TRP A 20 -4.84 -20.20 -2.53
C TRP A 20 -4.82 -21.06 -3.80
N PRO A 21 -5.98 -21.26 -4.46
CA PRO A 21 -6.07 -22.13 -5.61
C PRO A 21 -5.62 -21.34 -6.85
N GLY A 22 -4.40 -21.60 -7.30
CA GLY A 22 -3.98 -21.25 -8.65
C GLY A 22 -2.89 -20.19 -8.72
N ARG A 23 -1.95 -20.47 -9.62
CA ARG A 23 -0.93 -19.61 -10.24
C ARG A 23 -1.11 -18.13 -9.92
N VAL A 24 -0.17 -17.56 -9.16
CA VAL A 24 -0.01 -16.10 -8.96
C VAL A 24 -0.24 -15.41 -10.30
N PRO A 25 -1.28 -14.57 -10.46
CA PRO A 25 -1.58 -13.93 -11.72
C PRO A 25 -0.38 -13.08 -12.16
N ALA A 26 0.00 -13.16 -13.43
CA ALA A 26 1.07 -12.36 -14.04
C ALA A 26 0.80 -10.84 -14.08
N PHE A 27 -0.16 -10.33 -13.31
CA PHE A 27 -0.37 -8.90 -13.02
C PHE A 27 0.73 -8.31 -12.12
N PHE A 28 1.60 -9.18 -11.62
CA PHE A 28 2.76 -9.01 -10.73
C PHE A 28 3.97 -8.30 -11.36
N THR A 29 3.76 -7.33 -12.27
CA THR A 29 4.88 -6.57 -12.86
C THR A 29 4.90 -5.15 -12.29
N ARG A 30 5.87 -4.93 -11.40
CA ARG A 30 6.13 -3.76 -10.56
C ARG A 30 6.16 -2.45 -11.36
N ILE A 31 5.23 -1.54 -11.11
CA ILE A 31 5.33 -0.13 -11.53
C ILE A 31 6.24 0.58 -10.52
N ILE A 32 7.54 0.59 -10.80
CA ILE A 32 8.43 1.73 -10.52
C ILE A 32 9.40 1.81 -11.71
N MET A 33 8.91 2.28 -12.87
CA MET A 33 9.80 2.78 -13.93
C MET A 33 9.88 4.30 -13.81
N THR A 34 10.78 4.76 -12.96
CA THR A 34 11.39 6.08 -13.09
C THR A 34 12.89 5.88 -13.03
N THR A 35 13.50 5.81 -14.20
CA THR A 35 14.92 6.11 -14.36
C THR A 35 15.10 7.57 -13.99
N ASP A 36 15.57 7.84 -12.79
CA ASP A 36 16.46 8.96 -12.51
C ASP A 36 17.38 8.58 -11.36
N HIS A 37 18.67 8.61 -11.68
CA HIS A 37 19.78 8.27 -10.83
C HIS A 37 20.06 9.48 -9.91
N GLU A 38 19.20 9.73 -8.94
CA GLU A 38 19.41 10.69 -7.85
C GLU A 38 19.29 9.92 -6.54
N ILE A 39 20.46 9.67 -5.93
CA ILE A 39 20.74 9.22 -4.56
C ILE A 39 19.51 8.73 -3.78
N HIS A 40 19.43 7.40 -3.60
CA HIS A 40 18.55 6.71 -2.66
C HIS A 40 18.93 7.12 -1.22
N SER A 41 18.59 8.36 -0.81
CA SER A 41 18.50 8.69 0.60
C SER A 41 17.47 7.72 1.17
N MET A 42 17.87 6.90 2.14
CA MET A 42 16.93 6.14 2.95
C MET A 42 15.94 7.12 3.56
N LYS A 43 14.79 7.31 2.91
CA LYS A 43 13.77 8.24 3.38
C LYS A 43 13.19 7.63 4.63
N ARG A 44 13.24 8.39 5.72
CA ARG A 44 12.53 8.03 6.94
C ARG A 44 11.03 8.04 6.65
N PHE A 45 10.26 7.34 7.47
CA PHE A 45 8.81 7.22 7.27
C PHE A 45 8.13 8.59 7.14
N GLU A 46 8.55 9.55 7.96
CA GLU A 46 8.07 10.93 7.97
C GLU A 46 8.50 11.73 6.74
N GLU A 47 9.73 11.51 6.26
CA GLU A 47 10.26 12.18 5.06
C GLU A 47 9.53 11.71 3.80
N LEU A 48 9.23 10.42 3.71
CA LEU A 48 8.39 9.87 2.64
C LEU A 48 7.02 10.54 2.67
N PHE A 49 6.36 10.60 3.82
CA PHE A 49 5.02 11.18 3.94
C PHE A 49 5.00 12.65 3.53
N ALA A 50 5.97 13.44 4.00
CA ALA A 50 6.12 14.84 3.64
C ALA A 50 6.36 15.02 2.12
N GLU A 51 7.15 14.16 1.49
CA GLU A 51 7.36 14.19 0.05
C GLU A 51 6.10 13.84 -0.73
N LEU A 52 5.35 12.81 -0.33
CA LEU A 52 4.09 12.45 -0.96
C LEU A 52 3.11 13.62 -0.90
N LYS A 53 2.96 14.28 0.26
CA LYS A 53 2.15 15.50 0.38
C LYS A 53 2.63 16.61 -0.57
N LYS A 54 3.94 16.81 -0.71
CA LYS A 54 4.49 17.80 -1.66
C LYS A 54 4.16 17.46 -3.10
N LYS A 55 4.30 16.20 -3.53
CA LYS A 55 3.95 15.75 -4.89
C LYS A 55 2.47 15.96 -5.18
N VAL A 56 1.63 15.66 -4.20
CA VAL A 56 0.17 15.83 -4.31
C VAL A 56 -0.20 17.31 -4.38
N ALA A 57 0.41 18.15 -3.54
CA ALA A 57 0.22 19.60 -3.59
C ALA A 57 0.72 20.23 -4.90
N ALA A 58 1.81 19.70 -5.48
CA ALA A 58 2.31 20.12 -6.78
C ALA A 58 1.37 19.72 -7.94
N GLY A 59 0.53 18.68 -7.74
CA GLY A 59 -0.46 18.25 -8.72
C GLY A 59 0.12 17.74 -10.03
N ASP A 60 1.35 17.22 -10.00
CA ASP A 60 2.03 16.71 -11.19
C ASP A 60 1.29 15.48 -11.75
N PRO A 61 0.68 15.57 -12.95
CA PRO A 61 -0.08 14.48 -13.54
C PRO A 61 0.78 13.28 -13.91
N ASP A 62 2.11 13.40 -14.00
CA ASP A 62 3.01 12.29 -14.29
C ASP A 62 3.38 11.46 -13.05
N SER A 63 3.20 12.03 -11.85
CA SER A 63 3.43 11.37 -10.58
C SER A 63 2.48 10.18 -10.38
N GLY A 64 3.05 8.99 -10.11
CA GLY A 64 2.28 7.80 -9.77
C GLY A 64 1.36 8.02 -8.56
N THR A 65 1.81 8.77 -7.57
CA THR A 65 1.03 9.13 -6.37
C THR A 65 -0.21 9.95 -6.71
N VAL A 66 -0.06 10.94 -7.61
CA VAL A 66 -1.17 11.80 -8.03
C VAL A 66 -2.18 10.99 -8.84
N LYS A 67 -1.72 10.14 -9.77
CA LYS A 67 -2.58 9.22 -10.52
C LYS A 67 -3.38 8.29 -9.62
N GLU A 68 -2.73 7.74 -8.59
CA GLU A 68 -3.38 6.82 -7.65
C GLU A 68 -4.45 7.52 -6.79
N LEU A 69 -4.18 8.74 -6.34
CA LEU A 69 -5.18 9.56 -5.64
C LEU A 69 -6.36 9.94 -6.54
N HIS A 70 -6.10 10.27 -7.81
CA HIS A 70 -7.17 10.50 -8.77
C HIS A 70 -8.02 9.26 -9.04
N ALA A 71 -7.44 8.06 -8.96
CA ALA A 71 -8.19 6.80 -9.06
C ALA A 71 -9.08 6.54 -7.83
N GLY A 72 -8.78 7.19 -6.71
CA GLY A 72 -9.61 7.24 -5.51
C GLY A 72 -9.38 6.09 -4.51
N LYS A 73 -10.01 6.23 -3.33
CA LYS A 73 -9.82 5.34 -2.17
C LYS A 73 -10.00 3.85 -2.48
N HIS A 74 -10.95 3.49 -3.35
CA HIS A 74 -11.18 2.09 -3.71
C HIS A 74 -10.01 1.48 -4.49
N ALA A 75 -9.37 2.23 -5.38
CA ALA A 75 -8.21 1.77 -6.14
C ALA A 75 -6.99 1.62 -5.22
N ILE A 76 -6.74 2.61 -4.36
CA ILE A 76 -5.66 2.56 -3.35
C ILE A 76 -5.88 1.38 -2.40
N GLY A 77 -7.12 1.15 -1.95
CA GLY A 77 -7.45 0.04 -1.06
C GLY A 77 -7.19 -1.34 -1.68
N LYS A 78 -7.40 -1.51 -3.00
CA LYS A 78 -6.99 -2.73 -3.70
C LYS A 78 -5.48 -2.94 -3.66
N LYS A 79 -4.71 -1.87 -3.86
CA LYS A 79 -3.25 -1.92 -3.76
C LYS A 79 -2.78 -2.29 -2.36
N VAL A 80 -3.33 -1.67 -1.30
CA VAL A 80 -3.00 -2.04 0.08
C VAL A 80 -3.23 -3.54 0.36
N ILE A 81 -4.33 -4.12 -0.14
CA ILE A 81 -4.62 -5.55 0.04
C ILE A 81 -3.69 -6.43 -0.80
N GLU A 82 -3.37 -6.03 -2.03
CA GLU A 82 -2.41 -6.70 -2.90
C GLU A 82 -1.05 -6.80 -2.21
N GLU A 83 -0.46 -5.67 -1.81
CA GLU A 83 0.86 -5.61 -1.16
C GLU A 83 0.89 -6.35 0.18
N ALA A 84 -0.20 -6.33 0.96
CA ALA A 84 -0.28 -7.10 2.20
C ALA A 84 -0.19 -8.62 1.95
N GLY A 85 -0.76 -9.09 0.85
CA GLY A 85 -0.60 -10.47 0.39
C GLY A 85 0.84 -10.76 -0.03
N GLU A 86 1.47 -9.85 -0.77
CA GLU A 86 2.86 -9.99 -1.22
C GLU A 86 3.84 -10.01 -0.05
N VAL A 87 3.66 -9.12 0.95
CA VAL A 87 4.45 -9.12 2.19
C VAL A 87 4.41 -10.47 2.88
N TRP A 88 3.22 -11.08 3.02
CA TRP A 88 3.10 -12.39 3.64
C TRP A 88 3.82 -13.46 2.83
N MET A 89 3.60 -13.50 1.52
CA MET A 89 4.26 -14.47 0.64
C MET A 89 5.79 -14.32 0.66
N ALA A 90 6.30 -13.09 0.62
CA ALA A 90 7.72 -12.81 0.65
C ALA A 90 8.36 -13.19 1.99
N ALA A 91 7.68 -12.90 3.10
CA ALA A 91 8.12 -13.26 4.45
C ALA A 91 8.22 -14.77 4.65
N GLU A 92 7.31 -15.53 4.07
CA GLU A 92 7.26 -16.99 4.20
C GLU A 92 8.22 -17.70 3.22
N TYR A 93 8.37 -17.19 1.98
CA TYR A 93 8.97 -17.96 0.89
C TYR A 93 10.14 -17.29 0.15
N GLU A 94 10.31 -15.98 0.23
CA GLU A 94 11.25 -15.24 -0.66
C GLU A 94 12.42 -14.59 0.07
N GLY A 95 12.34 -14.51 1.41
CA GLY A 95 13.45 -14.12 2.27
C GLY A 95 13.55 -12.61 2.52
N LYS A 96 14.58 -12.23 3.27
CA LYS A 96 14.67 -10.92 3.93
C LYS A 96 14.62 -9.73 2.98
N GLU A 97 15.37 -9.77 1.88
CA GLU A 97 15.46 -8.65 0.93
C GLU A 97 14.11 -8.40 0.27
N LYS A 98 13.49 -9.47 -0.24
CA LYS A 98 12.20 -9.39 -0.91
C LYS A 98 11.07 -8.98 0.04
N THR A 99 11.09 -9.49 1.26
CA THR A 99 10.16 -9.07 2.33
C THR A 99 10.28 -7.57 2.61
N ALA A 100 11.50 -7.05 2.71
CA ALA A 100 11.72 -5.61 2.91
C ALA A 100 11.22 -4.79 1.73
N GLU A 101 11.39 -5.30 0.51
CA GLU A 101 10.85 -4.71 -0.72
C GLU A 101 9.32 -4.56 -0.63
N GLU A 102 8.59 -5.62 -0.32
CA GLU A 102 7.12 -5.57 -0.29
C GLU A 102 6.59 -4.78 0.90
N ILE A 103 7.28 -4.82 2.05
CA ILE A 103 6.92 -3.95 3.17
C ILE A 103 7.06 -2.48 2.77
N SER A 104 8.11 -2.13 2.01
CA SER A 104 8.29 -0.74 1.56
C SER A 104 7.16 -0.26 0.65
N GLN A 105 6.63 -1.15 -0.21
CA GLN A 105 5.51 -0.84 -1.09
C GLN A 105 4.19 -0.71 -0.33
N LEU A 106 3.95 -1.62 0.62
CA LEU A 106 2.80 -1.55 1.51
C LEU A 106 2.80 -0.23 2.29
N LEU A 107 3.94 0.18 2.86
CA LEU A 107 4.06 1.45 3.57
C LEU A 107 3.80 2.66 2.66
N TYR A 108 4.27 2.62 1.41
CA TYR A 108 3.96 3.65 0.41
C TYR A 108 2.45 3.76 0.18
N HIS A 109 1.76 2.66 -0.15
CA HIS A 109 0.32 2.68 -0.45
C HIS A 109 -0.52 3.03 0.79
N LEU A 110 -0.09 2.65 1.99
CA LEU A 110 -0.72 3.09 3.24
C LEU A 110 -0.61 4.61 3.42
N GLN A 111 0.56 5.20 3.18
CA GLN A 111 0.72 6.65 3.25
C GLN A 111 -0.08 7.39 2.16
N VAL A 112 -0.23 6.82 0.96
CA VAL A 112 -1.13 7.37 -0.07
C VAL A 112 -2.60 7.30 0.38
N MET A 113 -3.02 6.20 1.02
CA MET A 113 -4.35 6.08 1.61
C MET A 113 -4.58 7.11 2.72
N MET A 114 -3.59 7.39 3.56
CA MET A 114 -3.65 8.44 4.57
C MET A 114 -3.95 9.80 3.95
N ILE A 115 -3.22 10.17 2.89
CA ILE A 115 -3.46 11.43 2.15
C ILE A 115 -4.87 11.42 1.55
N ALA A 116 -5.31 10.32 0.95
CA ALA A 116 -6.66 10.21 0.40
C ALA A 116 -7.77 10.39 1.46
N CYS A 117 -7.46 10.08 2.72
CA CYS A 117 -8.37 10.18 3.85
C CYS A 117 -8.20 11.47 4.67
N ASP A 118 -7.37 12.41 4.22
CA ASP A 118 -7.02 13.64 4.95
C ASP A 118 -6.49 13.36 6.37
N LEU A 119 -5.67 12.31 6.52
CA LEU A 119 -5.02 11.96 7.79
C LEU A 119 -3.60 12.51 7.86
N GLU A 120 -3.21 13.01 9.03
CA GLU A 120 -1.81 13.31 9.36
C GLU A 120 -1.13 12.12 10.06
N LEU A 121 0.19 12.15 10.18
CA LEU A 121 0.95 11.09 10.87
C LEU A 121 0.55 10.98 12.34
N GLU A 122 0.31 12.12 12.98
CA GLU A 122 -0.11 12.23 14.38
C GLU A 122 -1.44 11.51 14.62
N ASP A 123 -2.34 11.49 13.63
CA ASP A 123 -3.60 10.76 13.71
C ASP A 123 -3.42 9.25 13.75
N VAL A 124 -2.33 8.72 13.20
CA VAL A 124 -2.01 7.29 13.27
C VAL A 124 -1.17 7.00 14.52
N TYR A 125 -0.16 7.83 14.79
CA TYR A 125 0.76 7.64 15.91
C TYR A 125 0.08 7.65 17.28
N LYS A 126 -1.06 8.34 17.44
CA LYS A 126 -1.85 8.31 18.68
C LYS A 126 -2.43 6.93 19.03
N TYR A 127 -2.41 5.96 18.10
CA TYR A 127 -2.90 4.60 18.29
C TYR A 127 -1.78 3.54 18.39
N LEU A 128 -0.51 3.96 18.30
CA LEU A 128 0.67 3.09 18.45
C LEU A 128 1.15 3.08 19.90
#